data_AF-A0A9P9JEN6-F1
#
_entry.id   AF-A0A9P9JEN6-F1
#
_cell.length_a   1.000
_cell.length_b   1.000
_cell.length_c   1.000
_cell.angle_alpha   90.00
_cell.angle_beta   90.00
_cell.angle_gamma   90.00
#
_symmetry.space_group_name_H-M   'P 1'
#
loop_
_entity.id
_entity.type
_entity.pdbx_description
1 polymer ?
#
loop_
_entity_poly.entity_id
_entity_poly.type
_entity_poly.pdbx_seq_one_letter_code
_entity_poly.pdbx_strand_id
1 'polypeptide(L)'
;MAIEDALVLGTLLGNLTQHAPSQSIGSLKSRTPSILQAYENLQRGRTTKTVANSQLQGYFNHLPPGEEQYERDADFVSFDAETTESKCPWVDSAFNCETIGRDSEAVAVVEFRRLMADGLFESCWGIEDDDFEIEARLLWKPK
;
A
#
# COMPACT_ATOMS: atom_id res chain seq x y z
N MET A 1 1.60 9.10 -1.14
CA MET A 1 0.12 9.05 -1.00
C MET A 1 -0.62 9.25 -2.31
N ALA A 2 -0.89 10.48 -2.81
CA ALA A 2 -1.78 10.65 -3.98
C ALA A 2 -1.34 9.91 -5.26
N ILE A 3 -0.03 9.78 -5.49
CA ILE A 3 0.51 9.00 -6.62
C ILE A 3 0.29 7.50 -6.41
N GLU A 4 0.50 6.99 -5.19
CA GLU A 4 0.18 5.60 -4.84
C GLU A 4 -1.32 5.34 -4.98
N ASP A 5 -2.17 6.28 -4.56
CA ASP A 5 -3.63 6.18 -4.68
C ASP A 5 -4.06 6.06 -6.15
N ALA A 6 -3.49 6.91 -7.01
CA ALA A 6 -3.75 6.87 -8.45
C ALA A 6 -3.27 5.55 -9.09
N LEU A 7 -2.09 5.07 -8.68
CA LEU A 7 -1.55 3.79 -9.15
C LEU A 7 -2.43 2.62 -8.73
N VAL A 8 -2.74 2.49 -7.43
CA VAL A 8 -3.57 1.39 -6.89
C VAL A 8 -4.94 1.39 -7.56
N LEU A 9 -5.61 2.55 -7.61
CA LEU A 9 -6.93 2.66 -8.23
C LEU A 9 -6.89 2.38 -9.74
N GLY A 10 -5.88 2.91 -10.42
CA GLY A 10 -5.66 2.68 -11.85
C GLY A 10 -5.42 1.21 -12.17
N THR A 11 -4.59 0.52 -11.39
CA THR A 11 -4.32 -0.91 -11.54
C THR A 11 -5.57 -1.74 -11.29
N LEU A 12 -6.34 -1.46 -10.23
CA LEU A 12 -7.56 -2.22 -9.94
C LEU A 12 -8.63 -2.03 -11.03
N LEU A 13 -8.85 -0.79 -11.49
CA LEU A 13 -9.81 -0.49 -12.55
C LEU A 13 -9.35 -1.02 -13.92
N GLY A 14 -8.06 -0.94 -14.22
CA GLY A 14 -7.47 -1.50 -15.44
C GLY A 14 -7.61 -3.02 -15.51
N ASN A 15 -7.37 -3.71 -14.39
CA ASN A 15 -7.60 -5.16 -14.33
C ASN A 15 -9.09 -5.52 -14.45
N LEU A 16 -9.99 -4.72 -13.86
CA LEU A 16 -11.44 -4.91 -14.01
C LEU A 16 -11.86 -4.84 -15.49
N THR A 17 -11.35 -3.88 -16.26
CA THR A 17 -11.71 -3.74 -17.68
C THR A 17 -11.12 -4.85 -18.54
N GLN A 18 -9.88 -5.28 -18.25
CA GLN A 18 -9.22 -6.38 -18.97
C GLN A 18 -9.88 -7.74 -18.74
N HIS A 19 -10.40 -8.00 -17.53
CA HIS A 19 -11.02 -9.28 -17.16
C HIS A 19 -12.56 -9.29 -17.35
N ALA A 20 -13.12 -8.19 -17.86
CA ALA A 20 -14.51 -8.10 -18.32
C ALA A 20 -14.72 -7.95 -19.86
N PRO A 21 -14.01 -8.66 -20.76
CA PRO A 21 -14.06 -8.45 -22.21
C PRO A 21 -15.45 -8.53 -22.89
N SER A 22 -16.45 -9.13 -22.24
CA SER A 22 -17.76 -9.40 -22.84
C SER A 22 -18.94 -8.76 -22.09
N GLN A 23 -18.69 -7.89 -21.12
CA GLN A 23 -19.73 -7.46 -20.20
C GLN A 23 -20.31 -6.09 -20.55
N SER A 24 -21.64 -5.96 -20.43
CA SER A 24 -22.33 -4.68 -20.61
C SER A 24 -21.84 -3.64 -19.59
N ILE A 25 -21.98 -2.35 -19.92
CA ILE A 25 -21.73 -1.24 -18.99
C ILE A 25 -22.43 -1.46 -17.64
N GLY A 26 -23.58 -2.15 -17.63
CA GLY A 26 -24.31 -2.50 -16.41
C GLY A 26 -23.53 -3.44 -15.48
N SER A 27 -22.79 -4.40 -16.03
CA SER A 27 -22.00 -5.34 -15.22
C SER A 27 -20.74 -4.69 -14.65
N LEU A 28 -20.04 -3.85 -15.43
CA LEU A 28 -18.93 -3.05 -14.91
C LEU A 28 -19.38 -2.15 -13.76
N LYS A 29 -20.51 -1.45 -13.94
CA LYS A 29 -21.12 -0.61 -12.89
C LYS A 29 -21.46 -1.41 -11.63
N SER A 30 -21.91 -2.66 -11.77
CA SER A 30 -22.22 -3.51 -10.61
C SER A 30 -20.98 -3.92 -9.80
N ARG A 31 -19.80 -3.99 -10.45
CA ARG A 31 -18.53 -4.42 -9.84
C ARG A 31 -17.66 -3.26 -9.35
N THR A 32 -17.88 -2.05 -9.87
CA THR A 32 -17.17 -0.84 -9.44
C THR A 32 -17.20 -0.61 -7.93
N PRO A 33 -18.34 -0.75 -7.20
CA PRO A 33 -18.37 -0.55 -5.76
C PRO A 33 -17.38 -1.47 -5.00
N SER A 34 -17.29 -2.74 -5.40
CA SER A 34 -16.35 -3.69 -4.79
C SER A 34 -14.89 -3.30 -5.04
N ILE A 35 -14.57 -2.82 -6.25
CA ILE A 35 -13.23 -2.30 -6.56
C ILE A 35 -12.91 -1.06 -5.73
N LEU A 36 -13.84 -0.12 -5.61
CA LEU A 36 -13.64 1.08 -4.79
C LEU A 36 -13.49 0.74 -3.31
N GLN A 37 -14.23 -0.26 -2.82
CA GLN A 37 -14.09 -0.75 -1.46
C GLN A 37 -12.71 -1.38 -1.21
N ALA A 38 -12.21 -2.17 -2.17
CA ALA A 38 -10.88 -2.76 -2.10
C ALA A 38 -9.78 -1.69 -2.08
N TYR A 39 -9.86 -0.70 -2.97
CA TYR A 39 -9.00 0.49 -2.96
C TYR A 39 -9.01 1.18 -1.59
N GLU A 40 -10.20 1.46 -1.05
CA GLU A 40 -10.35 2.13 0.23
C GLU A 40 -9.73 1.32 1.37
N ASN A 41 -9.91 -0.01 1.36
CA ASN A 41 -9.33 -0.90 2.37
C ASN A 41 -7.79 -0.92 2.31
N LEU A 42 -7.21 -0.90 1.10
CA LEU A 42 -5.76 -0.87 0.92
C LEU A 42 -5.11 0.43 1.37
N GLN A 43 -5.76 1.57 1.12
CA GLN A 43 -5.15 2.89 1.29
C GLN A 43 -5.53 3.59 2.60
N ARG A 44 -6.74 3.38 3.13
CA ARG A 44 -7.24 4.11 4.32
C ARG A 44 -6.29 4.02 5.51
N GLY A 45 -5.90 2.80 5.90
CA GLY A 45 -5.01 2.59 7.05
C GLY A 45 -3.68 3.31 6.90
N ARG A 46 -3.07 3.22 5.72
CA ARG A 46 -1.81 3.92 5.40
C ARG A 46 -1.97 5.42 5.43
N THR A 47 -2.96 5.96 4.74
CA THR A 47 -3.20 7.42 4.70
C THR A 47 -3.42 7.97 6.10
N THR A 48 -4.20 7.28 6.95
CA THR A 48 -4.38 7.67 8.35
C THR A 48 -3.06 7.67 9.12
N LYS A 49 -2.25 6.60 8.99
CA LYS A 49 -0.94 6.50 9.65
C LYS A 49 0.03 7.59 9.18
N THR A 50 0.12 7.83 7.87
CA THR A 50 0.99 8.87 7.29
C THR A 50 0.60 10.27 7.76
N VAL A 51 -0.71 10.57 7.85
CA VAL A 51 -1.19 11.86 8.37
C VAL A 51 -0.80 12.03 9.85
N ALA A 52 -1.04 11.02 10.69
CA ALA A 52 -0.67 11.06 12.10
C ALA A 52 0.85 11.26 12.28
N ASN A 53 1.67 10.53 11.51
CA ASN A 53 3.12 10.67 11.58
C ASN A 53 3.62 12.00 11.02
N SER A 54 2.93 12.59 10.06
CA SER A 54 3.24 13.95 9.58
C SER A 54 2.99 15.00 10.65
N GLN A 55 1.90 14.87 11.43
CA GLN A 55 1.63 15.75 12.58
C GLN A 55 2.69 15.57 13.68
N LEU A 56 3.05 14.33 13.99
CA LEU A 56 4.11 14.02 14.94
C LEU A 56 5.47 14.57 14.48
N GLN A 57 5.79 14.48 13.19
CA GLN A 57 7.00 15.13 12.67
C GLN A 57 6.93 16.65 12.81
N GLY A 58 5.76 17.24 12.61
CA GLY A 58 5.52 18.65 12.88
C GLY A 58 5.90 19.02 14.31
N TYR A 59 5.53 18.20 15.30
CA TYR A 59 5.98 18.37 16.69
C TYR A 59 7.52 18.29 16.81
N PHE A 60 8.12 17.21 16.31
CA PHE A 60 9.57 17.01 16.41
C PHE A 60 10.37 18.14 15.77
N ASN A 61 9.94 18.67 14.63
CA ASN A 61 10.62 19.77 13.93
C ASN A 61 10.64 21.08 14.73
N HIS A 62 9.71 21.27 15.67
CA HIS A 62 9.56 22.50 16.45
C HIS A 62 9.91 22.31 17.93
N LEU A 63 10.60 21.22 18.29
CA LEU A 63 11.05 21.02 19.66
C LEU A 63 11.91 22.20 20.13
N PRO A 64 11.59 22.80 21.29
CA PRO A 64 12.45 23.81 21.89
C PRO A 64 13.79 23.16 22.30
N PRO A 65 14.85 23.96 22.48
CA PRO A 65 16.09 23.46 23.06
C PRO A 65 15.81 22.78 24.41
N GLY A 66 16.26 21.52 24.55
CA GLY A 66 15.96 20.69 25.72
C GLY A 66 16.28 19.22 25.48
N GLU A 67 16.01 18.41 26.50
CA GLU A 67 16.30 16.97 26.50
C GLU A 67 15.70 16.24 25.30
N GLU A 68 14.42 16.47 24.99
CA GLU A 68 13.73 15.83 23.85
C GLU A 68 14.37 16.20 22.50
N GLN A 69 14.89 17.42 22.35
CA GLN A 69 15.61 17.83 21.15
C GLN A 69 16.94 17.09 21.05
N TYR A 70 17.68 16.95 22.16
CA TYR A 70 18.93 16.22 22.19
C TYR A 70 18.75 14.72 21.92
N GLU A 71 17.68 14.11 22.44
CA GLU A 71 17.31 12.73 22.14
C GLU A 71 17.06 12.55 20.63
N ARG A 72 16.19 13.40 20.05
CA ARG A 72 15.91 13.39 18.61
C ARG A 72 17.20 13.54 17.78
N ASP A 73 18.06 14.48 18.15
CA ASP A 73 19.29 14.75 17.42
C ASP A 73 20.31 13.60 17.54
N ALA A 74 20.34 12.91 18.68
CA ALA A 74 21.13 11.69 18.85
C ALA A 74 20.63 10.56 17.94
N ASP A 75 19.32 10.41 17.79
CA ASP A 75 18.73 9.45 16.84
C ASP A 75 19.14 9.79 15.39
N PHE A 76 19.14 11.07 15.01
CA PHE A 76 19.59 11.50 13.68
C PHE A 76 21.08 11.20 13.43
N VAL A 77 21.93 11.38 14.43
CA VAL A 77 23.38 11.10 14.33
C VAL A 77 23.67 9.61 14.23
N SER A 78 22.85 8.78 14.90
CA SER A 78 23.02 7.33 14.95
C SER A 78 22.16 6.57 13.93
N PHE A 79 21.58 7.29 12.96
CA PHE A 79 20.67 6.71 11.98
C PHE A 79 21.31 5.60 11.15
N ASP A 80 20.60 4.47 11.10
CA ASP A 80 20.82 3.30 10.29
C ASP A 80 19.49 2.92 9.62
N ALA A 81 19.52 2.76 8.30
CA ALA A 81 18.32 2.58 7.50
C ALA A 81 17.61 1.24 7.73
N GLU A 82 18.27 0.27 8.36
CA GLU A 82 17.74 -1.08 8.58
C GLU A 82 17.31 -1.32 10.02
N THR A 83 17.93 -0.63 10.99
CA THR A 83 17.82 -1.01 12.40
C THR A 83 17.43 0.11 13.35
N THR A 84 17.43 1.38 12.92
CA THR A 84 17.10 2.47 13.84
C THR A 84 15.63 2.42 14.27
N GLU A 85 15.41 2.37 15.57
CA GLU A 85 14.13 2.58 16.22
C GLU A 85 14.10 3.99 16.79
N SER A 86 13.13 4.80 16.42
CA SER A 86 13.04 6.18 16.92
C SER A 86 11.58 6.60 17.15
N LYS A 87 11.39 7.49 18.11
CA LYS A 87 10.09 8.17 18.28
C LYS A 87 9.84 9.16 17.14
N CYS A 88 10.89 9.65 16.48
CA CYS A 88 10.83 10.54 15.34
C CYS A 88 10.55 9.72 14.07
N PRO A 89 9.36 9.83 13.46
CA PRO A 89 8.95 8.91 12.39
C PRO A 89 9.93 8.83 11.22
N TRP A 90 10.55 9.94 10.81
CA TRP A 90 11.48 9.95 9.67
C TRP A 90 12.85 9.35 9.98
N VAL A 91 13.17 9.11 11.25
CA VAL A 91 14.40 8.44 11.68
C VAL A 91 14.14 6.95 11.94
N ASP A 92 12.88 6.58 12.20
CA ASP A 92 12.46 5.20 12.38
C ASP A 92 12.55 4.40 11.07
N SER A 93 13.42 3.38 11.08
CA SER A 93 13.69 2.52 9.92
C SER A 93 12.44 1.75 9.47
N ALA A 94 11.66 1.21 10.40
CA ALA A 94 10.45 0.46 10.10
C ALA A 94 9.40 1.34 9.42
N PHE A 95 9.18 2.56 9.91
CA PHE A 95 8.28 3.51 9.28
C PHE A 95 8.76 3.93 7.89
N ASN A 96 10.06 4.18 7.72
CA ASN A 96 10.63 4.53 6.41
C ASN A 96 10.47 3.39 5.40
N CYS A 97 10.76 2.15 5.80
CA CYS A 97 10.57 0.97 4.98
C CYS A 97 9.10 0.81 4.58
N GLU A 98 8.18 0.93 5.54
CA GLU A 98 6.75 0.86 5.26
C GLU A 98 6.29 1.99 4.32
N THR A 99 6.78 3.21 4.52
CA THR A 99 6.29 4.40 3.79
C THR A 99 6.86 4.46 2.37
N ILE A 100 8.18 4.32 2.22
CA ILE A 100 8.90 4.54 0.97
C ILE A 100 9.12 3.22 0.21
N GLY A 101 9.28 2.10 0.93
CA GLY A 101 9.61 0.79 0.34
C GLY A 101 8.40 0.02 -0.20
N ARG A 102 7.19 0.57 -0.15
CA ARG A 102 5.99 -0.14 -0.60
C ARG A 102 5.88 -0.19 -2.12
N ASP A 103 5.87 -1.41 -2.66
CA ASP A 103 5.41 -1.68 -4.01
C ASP A 103 3.87 -1.62 -4.07
N SER A 104 3.35 -0.45 -4.45
CA SER A 104 1.90 -0.22 -4.49
C SER A 104 1.21 -0.92 -5.67
N GLU A 105 1.94 -1.18 -6.75
CA GLU A 105 1.40 -1.93 -7.89
C GLU A 105 1.21 -3.41 -7.50
N ALA A 106 2.24 -4.03 -6.92
CA ALA A 106 2.15 -5.42 -6.48
C ALA A 106 1.01 -5.63 -5.47
N VAL A 107 0.82 -4.69 -4.53
CA VAL A 107 -0.30 -4.73 -3.57
C VAL A 107 -1.65 -4.71 -4.30
N ALA A 108 -1.82 -3.84 -5.30
CA ALA A 108 -3.06 -3.75 -6.06
C ALA A 108 -3.32 -5.02 -6.88
N VAL A 109 -2.29 -5.61 -7.49
CA VAL A 109 -2.38 -6.87 -8.25
C VAL A 109 -2.79 -8.03 -7.35
N VAL A 110 -2.17 -8.16 -6.17
CA VAL A 110 -2.49 -9.21 -5.20
C VAL A 110 -3.94 -9.07 -4.72
N GLU A 111 -4.39 -7.86 -4.41
CA GLU A 111 -5.77 -7.62 -3.99
C GLU A 111 -6.76 -7.94 -5.12
N PHE A 112 -6.46 -7.57 -6.37
CA PHE A 112 -7.33 -7.93 -7.49
C PHE A 112 -7.47 -9.45 -7.65
N ARG A 113 -6.37 -10.20 -7.52
CA ARG A 113 -6.40 -11.67 -7.54
C ARG A 113 -7.21 -12.26 -6.40
N ARG A 114 -7.11 -11.68 -5.20
CA ARG A 114 -7.95 -12.07 -4.05
C ARG A 114 -9.43 -11.88 -4.38
N LEU A 115 -9.80 -10.75 -4.98
CA LEU A 115 -11.18 -10.49 -5.40
C LEU A 115 -11.67 -11.47 -6.48
N MET A 116 -10.80 -11.85 -7.43
CA MET A 116 -11.10 -12.90 -8.43
C MET A 116 -11.39 -14.23 -7.74
N ALA A 117 -10.54 -14.64 -6.79
CA ALA A 117 -10.68 -15.89 -6.04
C ALA A 117 -11.94 -15.90 -5.15
N ASP A 118 -12.33 -14.76 -4.59
CA ASP A 118 -13.55 -14.57 -3.81
C ASP A 118 -14.83 -14.56 -4.67
N GLY A 119 -14.73 -14.79 -5.98
CA GLY A 119 -15.88 -14.89 -6.86
C GLY A 119 -16.47 -13.55 -7.28
N LEU A 120 -15.74 -12.43 -7.13
CA LEU A 120 -16.19 -11.13 -7.66
C LEU A 120 -16.50 -11.19 -9.17
N PHE A 121 -15.98 -12.21 -9.85
CA PHE A 121 -16.12 -12.47 -11.28
C PHE A 121 -16.75 -13.83 -11.62
N GLU A 122 -17.66 -14.38 -10.81
CA GLU A 122 -18.31 -15.67 -11.12
C GLU A 122 -18.84 -15.78 -12.58
N SER A 123 -18.31 -16.79 -13.29
CA SER A 123 -18.72 -17.40 -14.58
C SER A 123 -18.61 -16.58 -15.88
N CYS A 124 -17.40 -16.18 -16.29
CA CYS A 124 -17.18 -15.78 -17.70
C CYS A 124 -16.10 -16.57 -18.46
N TRP A 125 -15.32 -17.45 -17.80
CA TRP A 125 -14.17 -18.06 -18.47
C TRP A 125 -14.04 -19.54 -18.13
N GLY A 126 -14.34 -20.39 -19.11
CA GLY A 126 -13.67 -21.68 -19.27
C GLY A 126 -12.31 -21.43 -19.94
N ILE A 127 -11.39 -20.81 -19.20
CA ILE A 127 -9.98 -20.74 -19.59
C ILE A 127 -9.24 -21.74 -18.71
N GLU A 128 -8.64 -22.74 -19.36
CA GLU A 128 -7.81 -23.76 -18.74
C GLU A 128 -6.60 -23.10 -18.05
N ASP A 129 -6.30 -23.57 -16.84
CA ASP A 129 -5.37 -23.05 -15.83
C ASP A 129 -3.86 -23.12 -16.20
N ASP A 130 -3.48 -23.13 -17.48
CA ASP A 130 -2.16 -23.67 -17.85
C ASP A 130 -0.97 -22.68 -17.91
N ASP A 131 -1.13 -21.36 -17.72
CA ASP A 131 -0.04 -20.41 -18.04
C ASP A 131 0.37 -19.37 -16.97
N PHE A 132 0.06 -19.55 -15.69
CA PHE A 132 0.47 -18.57 -14.65
C PHE A 132 1.34 -19.15 -13.53
N GLU A 133 2.52 -19.64 -13.91
CA GLU A 133 3.61 -19.88 -12.96
C GLU A 133 4.38 -18.56 -12.73
N ILE A 134 4.16 -17.87 -11.60
CA ILE A 134 5.12 -16.85 -11.10
C ILE A 134 5.29 -16.99 -9.59
N GLU A 135 6.55 -17.19 -9.20
CA GLU A 135 7.07 -17.36 -7.85
C GLU A 135 6.50 -16.36 -6.83
N ALA A 136 5.98 -16.91 -5.73
CA ALA A 136 5.70 -16.19 -4.51
C ALA A 136 7.01 -15.70 -3.85
N ARG A 137 7.52 -14.56 -4.30
CA ARG A 137 8.61 -13.81 -3.63
C ARG A 137 8.14 -12.43 -3.20
N LEU A 138 7.08 -12.37 -2.38
CA LEU A 138 6.70 -11.14 -1.68
C LEU A 138 6.34 -11.42 -0.21
N LEU A 139 7.28 -12.05 0.49
CA LEU A 139 7.48 -11.84 1.92
C LEU A 139 8.94 -11.43 2.08
N TRP A 140 9.19 -10.12 2.00
CA TRP A 140 10.43 -9.57 2.50
C TRP A 140 10.54 -9.97 3.98
N LYS A 141 11.55 -10.79 4.28
CA LYS A 141 11.97 -11.08 5.64
C LYS A 141 13.24 -10.26 5.88
N PRO A 142 13.26 -9.31 6.82
CA PRO A 142 14.52 -8.76 7.28
C PRO A 142 15.34 -9.89 7.94
N LYS A 143 16.65 -9.83 7.77
CA LYS A 143 17.60 -10.73 8.46
C LYS A 143 17.75 -10.31 9.91
#